data_AF-A0A7R9GLY5-F1
#
_entry.id   AF-A0A7R9GLY5-F1
#
_cell.length_a   1.000
_cell.length_b   1.000
_cell.length_c   1.000
_cell.angle_alpha   90.00
_cell.angle_beta   90.00
_cell.angle_gamma   90.00
#
_symmetry.space_group_name_H-M   'P 1'
#
loop_
_entity.id
_entity.type
_entity.pdbx_description
1 polymer ?
#
loop_
_entity_poly.entity_id
_entity_poly.type
_entity_poly.pdbx_seq_one_letter_code
_entity_poly.pdbx_strand_id
1 'polypeptide(L)'
;SRVFDLFREAVRNCKPKSELLGSVYAARSKVHFTSENRQRCLEDVDRALKCKIPKSMKAWLIKQKFKVLHNIAPSGIVGSLREMLVNEDTDRDIKDLKKEVKPVGKFGYDRSGRPLNEPLAEAETHPDDIIFRPDGKENMLISGASDAIVLKYKPNRGRYYVAARQIQPGET
;
A
#
# COMPACT_ATOMS: atom_id res chain seq x y z
N SER A 1 -12.38 12.85 -1.10
CA SER A 1 -12.33 13.73 0.10
C SER A 1 -11.34 14.83 -0.18
N ARG A 2 -11.74 16.10 0.02
CA ARG A 2 -10.93 17.30 -0.27
C ARG A 2 -9.52 17.25 0.33
N VAL A 3 -9.35 16.54 1.44
CA VAL A 3 -8.05 16.35 2.11
C VAL A 3 -7.07 15.52 1.25
N PHE A 4 -7.53 14.45 0.60
CA PHE A 4 -6.67 13.61 -0.23
C PHE A 4 -6.29 14.30 -1.55
N ASP A 5 -7.16 15.15 -2.08
CA ASP A 5 -6.86 15.95 -3.27
C ASP A 5 -5.71 16.92 -3.02
N LEU A 6 -5.70 17.59 -1.86
CA LEU A 6 -4.59 18.45 -1.43
C LEU A 6 -3.27 17.68 -1.28
N PHE A 7 -3.31 16.47 -0.71
CA PHE A 7 -2.10 15.65 -0.63
C PHE A 7 -1.63 15.18 -2.01
N ARG A 8 -2.55 14.85 -2.93
CA ARG A 8 -2.20 14.47 -4.30
C ARG A 8 -1.48 15.60 -5.02
N GLU A 9 -1.97 16.83 -4.88
CA GLU A 9 -1.33 18.02 -5.41
C GLU A 9 0.03 18.28 -4.76
N ALA A 10 0.12 18.16 -3.43
CA ALA A 10 1.39 18.31 -2.72
C ALA A 10 2.45 17.30 -3.17
N VAL A 11 2.08 16.02 -3.36
CA VAL A 11 2.97 14.98 -3.87
C VAL A 11 3.49 15.33 -5.26
N ARG A 12 2.61 15.77 -6.17
CA ARG A 12 2.99 16.16 -7.55
C ARG A 12 4.00 17.32 -7.59
N ASN A 13 3.88 18.25 -6.64
CA ASN A 13 4.74 19.43 -6.58
C ASN A 13 6.07 19.19 -5.83
N CYS A 14 6.24 18.03 -5.17
CA CYS A 14 7.46 17.73 -4.43
C CYS A 14 8.54 17.11 -5.32
N LYS A 15 9.80 17.48 -5.08
CA LYS A 15 10.94 16.82 -5.73
C LYS A 15 11.02 15.33 -5.32
N PRO A 16 11.34 14.40 -6.23
CA PRO A 16 11.51 12.98 -5.91
C PRO A 16 12.54 12.76 -4.80
N LYS A 17 12.24 11.81 -3.89
CA LYS A 17 13.08 11.43 -2.73
C LYS A 17 13.45 12.59 -1.78
N SER A 18 12.80 13.74 -1.89
CA SER A 18 13.03 14.88 -1.01
C SER A 18 12.49 14.64 0.39
N GLU A 19 13.00 15.38 1.36
CA GLU A 19 12.49 15.39 2.73
C GLU A 19 11.02 15.85 2.79
N LEU A 20 10.67 16.85 1.99
CA LEU A 20 9.31 17.37 1.89
C LEU A 20 8.35 16.30 1.37
N LEU A 21 8.73 15.56 0.33
CA LEU A 21 7.93 14.44 -0.18
C LEU A 21 7.69 13.37 0.90
N GLY A 22 8.74 13.03 1.66
CA GLY A 22 8.62 12.09 2.76
C GLY A 22 7.69 12.58 3.88
N SER A 23 7.71 13.87 4.17
CA SER A 23 6.83 14.51 5.16
C SER A 23 5.36 14.51 4.70
N VAL A 24 5.13 14.75 3.41
CA VAL A 24 3.79 14.68 2.80
C VAL A 24 3.22 13.27 2.90
N TYR A 25 4.00 12.23 2.56
CA TYR A 25 3.58 10.84 2.74
C TYR A 25 3.32 10.49 4.22
N ALA A 26 4.17 10.96 5.14
CA ALA A 26 3.98 10.75 6.57
C ALA A 26 2.70 11.41 7.11
N ALA A 27 2.35 12.60 6.62
CA ALA A 27 1.11 13.28 6.98
C ALA A 27 -0.11 12.56 6.38
N ARG A 28 -0.03 12.13 5.12
CA ARG A 28 -1.12 11.41 4.45
C ARG A 28 -1.39 10.05 5.08
N SER A 29 -0.36 9.32 5.52
CA SER A 29 -0.52 8.04 6.21
C SER A 29 -1.31 8.18 7.51
N LYS A 30 -1.13 9.28 8.25
CA LYS A 30 -1.93 9.58 9.46
C LYS A 30 -3.41 9.73 9.13
N VAL A 31 -3.76 10.38 8.01
CA VAL A 31 -5.15 10.54 7.57
C VAL A 31 -5.74 9.21 7.12
N HIS A 32 -4.96 8.37 6.43
CA HIS A 32 -5.39 7.00 6.11
C HIS A 32 -5.61 6.16 7.37
N PHE A 33 -4.74 6.29 8.37
CA PHE A 33 -4.89 5.61 9.66
C PHE A 33 -6.21 5.98 10.35
N THR A 34 -6.53 7.27 10.43
CA THR A 34 -7.78 7.75 11.03
C THR A 34 -9.03 7.39 10.21
N SER A 35 -8.88 7.20 8.90
CA SER A 35 -9.96 6.80 8.00
C SER A 35 -10.11 5.28 7.89
N GLU A 36 -9.45 4.51 8.76
CA GLU A 36 -9.39 3.05 8.78
C GLU A 36 -8.85 2.38 7.49
N ASN A 37 -8.30 3.15 6.57
CA ASN A 37 -7.66 2.63 5.35
C ASN A 37 -6.22 2.19 5.67
N ARG A 38 -6.11 1.02 6.30
CA ARG A 38 -4.84 0.49 6.82
C ARG A 38 -3.84 0.16 5.70
N GLN A 39 -4.32 -0.30 4.55
CA GLN A 39 -3.45 -0.65 3.41
C GLN A 39 -2.75 0.60 2.83
N ARG A 40 -3.51 1.66 2.52
CA ARG A 40 -2.93 2.91 2.02
C ARG A 40 -2.04 3.60 3.06
N CYS A 41 -2.37 3.45 4.35
CA CYS A 41 -1.50 3.88 5.44
C CYS A 41 -0.12 3.22 5.35
N LEU A 42 -0.06 1.89 5.18
CA LEU A 42 1.22 1.16 5.04
C LEU A 42 2.00 1.60 3.80
N GLU A 43 1.34 1.71 2.65
CA GLU A 43 1.98 2.17 1.41
C GLU A 43 2.64 3.53 1.59
N ASP A 44 1.95 4.47 2.22
CA ASP A 44 2.49 5.81 2.46
C ASP A 44 3.62 5.81 3.48
N VAL A 45 3.55 4.97 4.52
CA VAL A 45 4.67 4.78 5.43
C VAL A 45 5.90 4.25 4.68
N ASP A 46 5.74 3.26 3.81
CA ASP A 46 6.83 2.69 3.03
C ASP A 46 7.41 3.69 2.01
N ARG A 47 6.56 4.49 1.37
CA ARG A 47 7.00 5.59 0.49
C ARG A 47 7.76 6.66 1.28
N ALA A 48 7.29 7.03 2.47
CA ALA A 48 7.96 8.01 3.33
C ALA A 48 9.35 7.51 3.78
N LEU A 49 9.48 6.24 4.17
CA LEU A 49 10.74 5.62 4.60
C LEU A 49 11.79 5.55 3.48
N LYS A 50 11.38 5.51 2.21
CA LYS A 50 12.27 5.59 1.03
C LYS A 50 12.80 7.01 0.76
N CYS A 51 12.24 8.03 1.40
CA CYS A 51 12.66 9.43 1.23
C CYS A 51 13.75 9.84 2.26
N LYS A 52 14.39 10.98 2.02
CA LYS A 52 15.38 11.56 2.94
C LYS A 52 14.68 12.25 4.12
N ILE A 53 14.12 11.47 5.05
CA ILE A 53 13.39 12.00 6.22
C ILE A 53 14.23 11.99 7.51
N PRO A 54 13.98 12.91 8.47
CA PRO A 54 14.68 12.98 9.75
C PRO A 54 14.57 11.69 10.57
N LYS A 55 15.60 11.39 11.39
CA LYS A 55 15.61 10.21 12.28
C LYS A 55 14.42 10.17 13.22
N SER A 56 14.02 11.33 13.78
CA SER A 56 12.86 11.46 14.65
C SER A 56 11.55 11.04 13.95
N MET A 57 11.38 11.45 12.69
CA MET A 57 10.22 11.09 11.87
C MET A 57 10.24 9.62 11.45
N LYS A 58 11.42 9.06 11.15
CA LYS A 58 11.57 7.62 10.88
C LYS A 58 11.11 6.77 12.05
N ALA A 59 11.54 7.10 13.27
CA ALA A 59 11.11 6.39 14.47
C ALA A 59 9.59 6.44 14.64
N TRP A 60 8.97 7.61 14.43
CA TRP A 60 7.52 7.75 14.47
C TRP A 60 6.80 6.91 13.40
N LEU A 61 7.30 6.91 12.15
CA LEU A 61 6.72 6.13 11.05
C LEU A 61 6.79 4.63 11.30
N ILE A 62 7.90 4.14 11.85
CA ILE A 62 8.03 2.73 12.20
C ILE A 62 7.04 2.35 13.32
N LYS A 63 6.86 3.22 14.33
CA LYS A 63 5.82 3.05 15.36
C LYS A 63 4.41 3.04 14.75
N GLN A 64 4.13 3.87 13.76
CA GLN A 64 2.85 3.83 13.04
C GLN A 64 2.67 2.53 12.25
N LYS A 65 3.70 2.10 11.52
CA LYS A 65 3.70 0.82 10.78
C LYS A 65 3.39 -0.35 11.69
N PHE A 66 4.00 -0.38 12.89
CA PHE A 66 3.68 -1.35 13.94
C PHE A 66 2.19 -1.36 14.27
N LYS A 67 1.62 -0.18 14.57
CA LYS A 67 0.22 -0.03 15.00
C LYS A 67 -0.73 -0.54 13.91
N VAL A 68 -0.44 -0.22 12.65
CA VAL A 68 -1.25 -0.66 11.51
C VAL A 68 -1.15 -2.18 11.31
N LEU A 69 0.08 -2.70 11.25
CA LEU A 69 0.31 -4.12 11.05
C LEU A 69 -0.34 -4.94 12.17
N HIS A 70 -0.18 -4.53 13.43
CA HIS A 70 -0.75 -5.23 14.59
C HIS A 70 -2.27 -5.37 14.49
N ASN A 71 -2.94 -4.43 13.83
CA ASN A 71 -4.38 -4.50 13.58
C ASN A 71 -4.76 -5.41 12.40
N ILE A 72 -3.84 -5.70 11.48
CA ILE A 72 -4.08 -6.55 10.30
C ILE A 72 -3.71 -8.01 10.58
N ALA A 73 -2.51 -8.28 11.12
CA ALA A 73 -1.96 -9.63 11.21
C ALA A 73 -1.14 -9.88 12.50
N PRO A 74 -1.78 -9.90 13.70
CA PRO A 74 -1.10 -9.91 15.00
C PRO A 74 0.00 -10.97 15.18
N SER A 75 -0.11 -12.12 14.50
CA SER A 75 0.73 -13.31 14.71
C SER A 75 2.10 -13.30 14.01
N GLY A 76 2.37 -12.40 13.05
CA GLY A 76 3.58 -12.45 12.21
C GLY A 76 4.55 -11.26 12.31
N ILE A 77 4.23 -10.25 13.11
CA ILE A 77 4.78 -8.89 12.91
C ILE A 77 6.10 -8.66 13.66
N VAL A 78 6.33 -9.38 14.74
CA VAL A 78 7.50 -9.18 15.60
C VAL A 78 8.81 -9.41 14.84
N GLY A 79 8.84 -10.35 13.88
CA GLY A 79 10.01 -10.58 13.03
C GLY A 79 10.31 -9.41 12.08
N SER A 80 9.31 -8.96 11.33
CA SER A 80 9.46 -7.88 10.34
C SER A 80 9.83 -6.53 10.98
N LEU A 81 9.38 -6.25 12.20
CA LEU A 81 9.77 -5.04 12.93
C LEU A 81 11.19 -5.07 13.46
N ARG A 82 11.66 -6.25 13.90
CA ARG A 82 13.03 -6.42 14.39
C ARG A 82 14.04 -6.15 13.28
N GLU A 83 13.70 -6.49 12.03
CA GLU A 83 14.50 -6.15 10.85
C GLU A 83 14.48 -4.65 10.49
N MET A 84 13.41 -3.93 10.82
CA MET A 84 13.29 -2.48 10.53
C MET A 84 13.85 -1.58 11.65
N LEU A 85 13.82 -2.03 12.91
CA LEU A 85 14.45 -1.37 14.07
C LEU A 85 15.84 -1.98 14.31
N VAL A 86 16.79 -1.77 13.39
CA VAL A 86 18.21 -2.03 13.67
C VAL A 86 18.75 -0.82 14.45
N ASN A 87 18.44 -0.75 15.75
CA ASN A 87 19.12 0.06 16.77
C ASN A 87 18.88 -0.61 18.13
N GLU A 88 19.89 -0.61 19.00
CA GLU A 88 20.13 -1.52 20.14
C GLU A 88 19.02 -1.66 21.22
N ASP A 89 17.88 -0.98 21.11
CA ASP A 89 16.77 -1.03 22.08
C ASP A 89 15.42 -1.49 21.48
N THR A 90 15.46 -2.22 20.35
CA THR A 90 14.31 -2.73 19.61
C THR A 90 13.27 -3.45 20.48
N ASP A 91 13.73 -4.24 21.45
CA ASP A 91 12.87 -5.09 22.27
C ASP A 91 12.10 -4.33 23.35
N ARG A 92 12.68 -3.25 23.87
CA ARG A 92 11.99 -2.37 24.83
C ARG A 92 10.90 -1.59 24.12
N ASP A 93 11.21 -1.03 22.95
CA ASP A 93 10.25 -0.32 22.10
C ASP A 93 9.10 -1.25 21.63
N ILE A 94 9.38 -2.48 21.22
CA ILE A 94 8.34 -3.46 20.85
C ILE A 94 7.45 -3.81 22.04
N LYS A 95 8.03 -4.00 23.24
CA LYS A 95 7.28 -4.33 24.45
C LYS A 95 6.36 -3.19 24.87
N ASP A 96 6.82 -1.95 24.77
CA ASP A 96 6.01 -0.77 25.11
C ASP A 96 4.95 -0.48 24.03
N LEU A 97 5.27 -0.70 22.75
CA LEU A 97 4.28 -0.63 21.66
C LEU A 97 3.15 -1.67 21.81
N LYS A 98 3.47 -2.91 22.23
CA LYS A 98 2.46 -3.94 22.51
C LYS A 98 1.50 -3.54 23.65
N LYS A 99 1.96 -2.76 24.63
CA LYS A 99 1.10 -2.27 25.73
C LYS A 99 0.16 -1.14 25.28
N GLU A 100 0.59 -0.30 24.34
CA GLU A 100 -0.22 0.81 23.82
C GLU A 100 -1.32 0.39 22.84
N VAL A 101 -1.17 -0.73 22.14
CA VAL A 101 -2.12 -1.16 21.11
C VAL A 101 -3.22 -2.02 21.73
N LYS A 102 -4.39 -1.42 21.99
CA LYS A 102 -5.62 -2.18 22.24
C LYS A 102 -6.10 -2.79 20.92
N PRO A 103 -6.51 -4.06 20.87
CA PRO A 103 -7.07 -4.65 19.65
C PRO A 103 -8.35 -3.91 19.29
N VAL A 104 -8.32 -3.14 18.20
CA VAL A 104 -9.52 -2.53 17.62
C VAL A 104 -10.18 -3.60 16.76
N GLY A 105 -11.39 -4.02 17.14
CA GLY A 105 -12.37 -4.85 16.40
C GLY A 105 -11.85 -5.81 15.32
N LYS A 106 -12.15 -7.10 15.45
CA LYS A 106 -11.84 -8.14 14.43
C LYS A 106 -12.45 -7.77 13.06
N PHE A 107 -11.65 -7.21 12.16
CA PHE A 107 -11.96 -7.17 10.74
C PHE A 107 -11.40 -8.42 10.07
N GLY A 108 -12.22 -9.11 9.30
CA GLY A 108 -11.79 -10.26 8.52
C GLY A 108 -10.93 -9.81 7.34
N TYR A 109 -9.74 -10.38 7.24
CA TYR A 109 -8.85 -10.22 6.08
C TYR A 109 -8.83 -11.52 5.29
N ASP A 110 -8.70 -11.43 3.97
CA ASP A 110 -8.46 -12.60 3.13
C ASP A 110 -7.03 -13.15 3.32
N ARG A 111 -6.70 -14.28 2.67
CA ARG A 111 -5.37 -14.90 2.75
C ARG A 111 -4.23 -14.05 2.18
N SER A 112 -4.55 -12.96 1.47
CA SER A 112 -3.60 -11.96 0.99
C SER A 112 -3.50 -10.72 1.88
N GLY A 113 -4.19 -10.71 3.03
CA GLY A 113 -4.20 -9.57 3.95
C GLY A 113 -5.10 -8.42 3.51
N ARG A 114 -6.01 -8.63 2.55
CA ARG A 114 -6.98 -7.60 2.13
C ARG A 114 -8.24 -7.64 2.99
N PRO A 115 -8.74 -6.50 3.48
CA PRO A 115 -9.98 -6.47 4.25
C PRO A 115 -11.15 -6.93 3.39
N LEU A 116 -11.97 -7.87 3.90
CA LEU A 116 -13.06 -8.50 3.15
C LEU A 116 -14.21 -7.53 2.77
N ASN A 117 -14.22 -6.31 3.32
CA ASN A 117 -15.34 -5.36 3.22
C ASN A 117 -14.99 -3.99 2.59
N GLU A 118 -13.77 -3.78 2.06
CA GLU A 118 -13.50 -2.53 1.33
C GLU A 118 -14.04 -2.62 -0.11
N PRO A 119 -14.80 -1.62 -0.60
CA PRO A 119 -15.06 -1.50 -2.04
C PRO A 119 -13.72 -1.37 -2.77
N LEU A 120 -13.55 -2.09 -3.88
CA LEU A 120 -12.37 -1.96 -4.75
C LEU A 120 -12.27 -0.49 -5.18
N ALA A 121 -11.45 0.28 -4.48
CA ALA A 121 -11.11 1.63 -4.90
C ALA A 121 -10.27 1.53 -6.17
N GLU A 122 -10.66 2.28 -7.19
CA GLU A 122 -9.92 2.44 -8.44
C GLU A 122 -8.43 2.69 -8.13
N ALA A 123 -7.57 1.90 -8.78
CA ALA A 123 -6.13 2.04 -8.63
C ALA A 123 -5.71 3.41 -9.18
N GLU A 124 -5.13 4.27 -8.33
CA GLU A 124 -4.53 5.52 -8.81
C GLU A 124 -3.18 5.17 -9.45
N THR A 125 -3.17 5.01 -10.77
CA THR A 125 -1.96 4.86 -11.58
C THR A 125 -1.13 6.14 -11.54
N HIS A 126 0.15 6.04 -11.15
CA HIS A 126 1.13 7.12 -11.27
C HIS A 126 1.61 7.24 -12.72
N PRO A 127 1.97 8.45 -13.22
CA PRO A 127 2.53 8.62 -14.57
C PRO A 127 3.76 7.77 -14.88
N ASP A 128 4.48 7.31 -13.85
CA ASP A 128 5.67 6.45 -13.98
C ASP A 128 5.34 4.95 -13.97
N ASP A 129 4.10 4.56 -13.64
CA ASP A 129 3.65 3.15 -13.58
C ASP A 129 3.02 2.67 -14.91
N ILE A 130 3.01 3.50 -15.95
CA ILE A 130 2.47 3.16 -17.27
C ILE A 130 3.60 3.16 -18.29
N ILE A 131 4.24 2.01 -18.46
CA ILE A 131 4.94 1.71 -19.72
C ILE A 131 4.31 0.44 -20.29
N PHE A 132 3.26 0.62 -21.10
CA PHE A 132 2.93 -0.26 -22.22
C PHE A 132 2.38 0.60 -23.37
N ARG A 133 3.01 0.49 -24.54
CA ARG A 133 2.66 1.07 -25.85
C ARG A 133 3.03 -0.03 -26.88
N PRO A 134 2.33 -0.21 -28.01
CA PRO A 134 1.86 0.84 -28.90
C PRO A 134 0.54 0.58 -29.68
N ASP A 135 -0.37 -0.30 -29.24
CA ASP A 135 -1.65 -0.56 -29.94
C ASP A 135 -2.89 0.05 -29.24
N GLY A 136 -2.72 0.54 -28.00
CA GLY A 136 -3.53 1.62 -27.44
C GLY A 136 -4.89 1.25 -26.86
N LYS A 137 -5.13 -0.01 -26.46
CA LYS A 137 -6.34 -0.37 -25.71
C LYS A 137 -6.02 -1.09 -24.40
N GLU A 138 -6.24 -0.37 -23.31
CA GLU A 138 -6.16 -0.91 -21.95
C GLU A 138 -7.38 -1.79 -21.65
N ASN A 139 -7.17 -2.82 -20.84
CA ASN A 139 -8.25 -3.62 -20.32
C ASN A 139 -9.12 -2.81 -19.34
N MET A 140 -10.39 -2.60 -19.70
CA MET A 140 -11.33 -1.83 -18.87
C MET A 140 -11.62 -2.41 -17.48
N LEU A 141 -11.30 -3.69 -17.24
CA LEU A 141 -11.57 -4.39 -15.98
C LEU A 141 -10.31 -4.58 -15.12
N ILE A 142 -9.13 -4.45 -15.71
CA ILE A 142 -7.86 -4.74 -15.07
C ILE A 142 -6.87 -3.63 -15.44
N SER A 143 -6.70 -2.67 -14.52
CA SER A 143 -5.74 -1.58 -14.71
C SER A 143 -4.33 -2.12 -14.93
N GLY A 144 -3.63 -1.56 -15.92
CA GLY A 144 -2.27 -1.98 -16.30
C GLY A 144 -2.20 -3.31 -17.06
N ALA A 145 -3.33 -3.90 -17.45
CA ALA A 145 -3.36 -5.07 -18.33
C ALA A 145 -3.75 -4.69 -19.75
N SER A 146 -3.20 -5.43 -20.73
CA SER A 146 -3.58 -5.34 -22.14
C SER A 146 -5.00 -5.89 -22.37
N ASP A 147 -5.68 -5.37 -23.39
CA ASP A 147 -6.96 -5.90 -23.89
C ASP A 147 -6.89 -7.37 -24.32
N ALA A 148 -5.69 -7.90 -24.56
CA ALA A 148 -5.44 -9.28 -24.95
C ALA A 148 -5.78 -10.30 -23.85
N ILE A 149 -5.96 -9.89 -22.60
CA ILE A 149 -6.23 -10.78 -21.46
C ILE A 149 -7.60 -10.45 -20.85
N VAL A 150 -8.45 -11.46 -20.63
CA VAL A 150 -9.76 -11.30 -19.97
C VAL A 150 -9.85 -12.18 -18.73
N LEU A 151 -10.41 -11.61 -17.65
CA LEU A 151 -10.73 -12.35 -16.43
C LEU A 151 -12.11 -13.01 -16.55
N LYS A 152 -12.18 -14.33 -16.43
CA LYS A 152 -13.44 -15.09 -16.38
C LYS A 152 -13.64 -15.74 -15.02
N TYR A 153 -14.89 -16.03 -14.67
CA TYR A 153 -15.25 -16.75 -13.46
C TYR A 153 -16.01 -18.04 -13.80
N LYS A 154 -15.69 -19.14 -13.10
CA LYS A 154 -16.47 -20.38 -13.10
C LYS A 154 -16.63 -20.87 -11.65
N PRO A 155 -17.83 -21.28 -11.20
CA PRO A 155 -18.06 -21.70 -9.81
C PRO A 155 -17.09 -22.79 -9.32
N ASN A 156 -16.73 -23.73 -10.19
CA ASN A 156 -15.84 -24.85 -9.88
C ASN A 156 -14.34 -24.56 -10.03
N ARG A 157 -13.96 -23.41 -10.61
CA ARG A 157 -12.56 -23.05 -10.92
C ARG A 157 -12.14 -21.71 -10.34
N GLY A 158 -13.08 -20.92 -9.83
CA GLY A 158 -12.85 -19.55 -9.40
C GLY A 158 -12.58 -18.61 -10.59
N ARG A 159 -11.78 -17.57 -10.34
CA ARG A 159 -11.37 -16.60 -11.35
C ARG A 159 -10.14 -17.11 -12.11
N TYR A 160 -10.12 -16.96 -13.43
CA TYR A 160 -9.00 -17.37 -14.27
C TYR A 160 -8.85 -16.44 -15.48
N TYR A 161 -7.61 -16.27 -15.94
CA TYR A 161 -7.28 -15.48 -17.11
C TYR A 161 -7.43 -16.30 -18.38
N VAL A 162 -7.90 -15.66 -19.45
CA VAL A 162 -8.01 -16.24 -20.78
C VAL A 162 -7.57 -15.20 -21.80
N ALA A 163 -6.91 -15.64 -22.86
CA ALA A 163 -6.62 -14.76 -23.99
C ALA A 163 -7.95 -14.32 -24.65
N ALA A 164 -8.14 -13.02 -24.83
CA ALA A 164 -9.30 -12.43 -25.48
C ALA A 164 -9.24 -12.56 -27.00
N ARG A 165 -8.02 -12.69 -27.54
CA ARG A 165 -7.67 -12.86 -28.94
C ARG A 165 -6.44 -13.74 -29.08
N GLN A 166 -6.12 -14.16 -30.30
CA GLN A 166 -4.89 -14.89 -30.57
C GLN A 166 -3.70 -13.93 -30.47
N ILE A 167 -2.80 -14.21 -29.53
CA ILE A 167 -1.60 -13.39 -29.29
C ILE A 167 -0.48 -13.88 -30.22
N GLN A 168 0.11 -12.97 -30.98
CA GLN A 168 1.22 -13.28 -31.88
C GLN A 168 2.57 -13.20 -31.13
N PRO A 169 3.52 -14.10 -31.41
CA PRO A 169 4.87 -13.96 -30.86
C PRO A 169 5.50 -12.62 -31.24
N GLY A 170 5.94 -11.85 -30.24
CA GLY A 170 6.52 -10.51 -30.44
C GLY A 170 5.51 -9.37 -30.42
N GLU A 171 4.23 -9.65 -30.19
CA GLU A 171 3.23 -8.64 -29.86
C GLU A 171 3.53 -8.00 -28.50
N THR A 172 3.55 -6.67 -28.45
CA THR A 172 3.85 -5.84 -27.28
C THR A 172 2.75 -4.83 -27.05
#